data_AF-A0A961S7J9-F1
#
_entry.id   AF-A0A961S7J9-F1
#
_cell.length_a   1.000
_cell.length_b   1.000
_cell.length_c   1.000
_cell.angle_alpha   90.00
_cell.angle_beta   90.00
_cell.angle_gamma   90.00
#
_symmetry.space_group_name_H-M   'P 1'
#
loop_
_entity.id
_entity.type
_entity.pdbx_description
1 polymer ?
#
loop_
_entity_poly.entity_id
_entity_poly.type
_entity_poly.pdbx_seq_one_letter_code
_entity_poly.pdbx_strand_id
1 'polypeptide(L)'
;ENTILSHDLFEGLHARAALASNIVLYEDFPETYPEYALRLHRWVRGDWQLLPWLASGLFSGLDRWKIIDNLRRSLLAPALLMFFVGGWMVLPGSAWIWTLLAAAAPGAYLIGEIHAFLTGGVRHGLLSGAALRLLDHMGRWFLTVAFLISDTLISLDAILRTLWRLSFSRRNLLEWRSAAHVTAIVKDRS
;
A
#
# COMPACT_ATOMS: atom_id res chain seq x y z
N GLU A 1 26.63 -1.65 -7.42
CA GLU A 1 25.81 -0.46 -7.76
C GLU A 1 24.43 -0.97 -8.20
N ASN A 2 23.35 -0.30 -7.77
CA ASN A 2 21.95 -0.78 -7.76
C ASN A 2 21.65 -1.88 -6.73
N THR A 3 21.39 -1.49 -5.48
CA THR A 3 20.93 -2.40 -4.41
C THR A 3 19.53 -2.08 -3.91
N ILE A 4 18.91 -1.01 -4.42
CA ILE A 4 17.72 -0.37 -3.84
C ILE A 4 16.61 -0.29 -4.90
N LEU A 5 15.46 -0.87 -4.58
CA LEU A 5 14.27 -0.89 -5.44
C LEU A 5 13.38 0.34 -5.29
N SER A 6 13.33 0.91 -4.09
CA SER A 6 12.61 2.16 -3.78
C SER A 6 13.54 3.35 -4.01
N HIS A 7 13.78 3.64 -5.28
CA HIS A 7 14.55 4.84 -5.64
C HIS A 7 13.80 6.10 -5.23
N ASP A 8 12.49 6.19 -5.44
CA ASP A 8 11.69 7.39 -5.13
C ASP A 8 11.86 7.90 -3.68
N LEU A 9 11.65 7.03 -2.68
CA LEU A 9 11.77 7.43 -1.28
C LEU A 9 13.23 7.65 -0.90
N PHE A 10 14.13 6.74 -1.27
CA PHE A 10 15.54 6.84 -0.88
C PHE A 10 16.23 8.05 -1.53
N GLU A 11 16.01 8.28 -2.82
CA GLU A 11 16.51 9.44 -3.56
C GLU A 11 15.89 10.73 -3.03
N GLY A 12 14.59 10.76 -2.73
CA GLY A 12 13.95 11.92 -2.11
C GLY A 12 14.54 12.28 -0.74
N LEU A 13 14.94 11.27 0.03
CA LEU A 13 15.63 11.45 1.32
C LEU A 13 17.09 11.91 1.14
N HIS A 14 17.80 11.42 0.12
CA HIS A 14 19.21 11.72 -0.11
C HIS A 14 19.43 13.05 -0.85
N ALA A 15 18.63 13.33 -1.87
CA ALA A 15 18.74 14.50 -2.75
C ALA A 15 18.05 15.75 -2.20
N ARG A 16 17.40 15.67 -1.02
CA ARG A 16 16.58 16.74 -0.42
C ARG A 16 15.52 17.26 -1.41
N ALA A 17 14.44 16.51 -1.55
CA ALA A 17 13.33 16.88 -2.43
C ALA A 17 12.48 18.04 -1.87
N ALA A 18 11.90 18.84 -2.77
CA ALA A 18 10.91 19.87 -2.47
C ALA A 18 9.55 19.52 -3.11
N LEU A 19 8.44 19.92 -2.47
CA LEU A 19 7.09 19.67 -2.97
C LEU A 19 6.70 20.74 -4.01
N ALA A 20 6.37 20.31 -5.23
CA ALA A 20 5.78 21.17 -6.26
C ALA A 20 4.30 20.83 -6.44
N SER A 21 3.43 21.41 -5.62
CA SER A 21 1.98 21.11 -5.62
C SER A 21 1.20 21.65 -6.83
N ASN A 22 1.82 22.54 -7.62
CA ASN A 22 1.19 23.19 -8.76
C ASN A 22 1.46 22.48 -10.09
N ILE A 23 2.18 21.35 -10.05
CA ILE A 23 2.49 20.53 -11.23
C ILE A 23 1.61 19.29 -11.16
N VAL A 24 0.82 19.05 -12.22
CA VAL A 24 0.05 17.82 -12.37
C VAL A 24 0.81 16.90 -13.32
N LEU A 25 1.39 15.84 -12.77
CA LEU A 25 1.97 14.75 -13.55
C LEU A 25 0.89 13.69 -13.76
N TYR A 26 0.61 13.37 -15.03
CA TYR A 26 -0.28 12.27 -15.37
C TYR A 26 0.54 11.00 -15.49
N GLU A 27 0.27 10.02 -14.61
CA GLU A 27 0.78 8.67 -14.73
C GLU A 27 -0.38 7.70 -14.92
N ASP A 28 -0.18 6.69 -15.76
CA ASP A 28 -1.18 5.65 -15.98
C ASP A 28 -1.36 4.80 -14.71
N PHE A 29 -2.62 4.73 -14.27
CA PHE A 29 -3.04 3.81 -13.21
C PHE A 29 -3.33 2.43 -13.81
N PRO A 30 -2.97 1.32 -13.14
CA PRO A 30 -3.28 -0.02 -13.64
C PRO A 30 -4.77 -0.18 -13.90
N GLU A 31 -5.12 -0.64 -15.11
CA GLU A 31 -6.51 -0.82 -15.53
C GLU A 31 -7.11 -2.09 -14.94
N THR A 32 -6.25 -3.03 -14.50
CA THR A 32 -6.66 -4.33 -13.99
C THR A 32 -6.03 -4.66 -12.64
N TYR A 33 -6.73 -5.48 -11.85
CA TYR A 33 -6.23 -5.92 -10.54
C TYR A 33 -4.89 -6.68 -10.60
N PRO A 34 -4.62 -7.58 -11.59
CA PRO A 34 -3.32 -8.25 -11.68
C PRO A 34 -2.14 -7.27 -11.88
N GLU A 35 -2.32 -6.22 -12.67
CA GLU A 35 -1.30 -5.18 -12.85
C GLU A 35 -1.06 -4.41 -11.55
N TYR A 36 -2.14 -4.08 -10.83
CA TYR A 36 -2.07 -3.50 -9.50
C TYR A 36 -1.31 -4.43 -8.53
N ALA A 37 -1.63 -5.72 -8.51
CA ALA A 37 -1.00 -6.71 -7.64
C ALA A 37 0.51 -6.81 -7.86
N LEU A 38 0.96 -6.81 -9.12
CA LEU A 38 2.39 -6.79 -9.46
C LEU A 38 3.08 -5.51 -8.97
N ARG A 39 2.41 -4.36 -9.11
CA ARG A 39 2.91 -3.06 -8.65
C ARG A 39 2.97 -2.98 -7.13
N LEU A 40 1.95 -3.49 -6.43
CA LEU A 40 1.91 -3.61 -4.97
C LEU A 40 3.07 -4.50 -4.47
N HIS A 41 3.24 -5.68 -5.06
CA HIS A 41 4.35 -6.59 -4.71
C HIS A 41 5.71 -5.92 -4.86
N ARG A 42 5.92 -5.17 -5.95
CA ARG A 42 7.12 -4.35 -6.17
C ARG A 42 7.33 -3.33 -5.06
N TRP A 43 6.31 -2.55 -4.75
CA TRP A 43 6.39 -1.45 -3.78
C TRP A 43 6.71 -1.98 -2.38
N VAL A 44 5.96 -2.99 -1.92
CA VAL A 44 6.21 -3.61 -0.61
C VAL A 44 7.65 -4.16 -0.54
N ARG A 45 8.15 -4.82 -1.59
CA ARG A 45 9.54 -5.28 -1.57
C ARG A 45 10.54 -4.12 -1.44
N GLY A 46 10.31 -3.01 -2.15
CA GLY A 46 11.20 -1.85 -2.10
C GLY A 46 11.18 -1.15 -0.74
N ASP A 47 10.01 -0.96 -0.15
CA ASP A 47 9.88 -0.40 1.19
C ASP A 47 10.62 -1.26 2.23
N TRP A 48 10.48 -2.58 2.17
CA TRP A 48 11.14 -3.50 3.11
C TRP A 48 12.63 -3.67 2.87
N GLN A 49 13.11 -3.40 1.66
CA GLN A 49 14.55 -3.26 1.44
C GLN A 49 15.11 -2.13 2.28
N LEU A 50 14.31 -1.10 2.62
CA LEU A 50 14.79 0.06 3.36
C LEU A 50 15.17 -0.21 4.83
N LEU A 51 14.83 -1.40 5.34
CA LEU A 51 14.98 -1.78 6.73
C LEU A 51 16.40 -1.56 7.31
N PRO A 52 17.51 -1.92 6.62
CA PRO A 52 18.86 -1.74 7.15
C PRO A 52 19.23 -0.27 7.36
N TRP A 53 18.67 0.66 6.57
CA TRP A 53 19.00 2.07 6.70
C TRP A 53 18.31 2.75 7.90
N LEU A 54 17.24 2.16 8.46
CA LEU A 54 16.68 2.63 9.73
C LEU A 54 17.70 2.58 10.88
N ALA A 55 18.62 1.61 10.84
CA ALA A 55 19.69 1.45 11.82
C ALA A 55 20.96 2.23 11.49
N SER A 56 21.08 2.80 10.28
CA SER A 56 22.34 3.37 9.77
C SER A 56 22.74 4.72 10.39
N GLY A 57 21.87 5.36 11.16
CA GLY A 57 22.14 6.70 11.73
C GLY A 57 22.05 7.85 10.71
N LEU A 58 22.04 7.56 9.40
CA LEU A 58 22.11 8.54 8.32
C LEU A 58 20.86 9.39 8.13
N PHE A 59 19.72 8.92 8.64
CA PHE A 59 18.41 9.54 8.43
C PHE A 59 17.92 10.29 9.66
N SER A 60 17.30 11.45 9.43
CA SER A 60 16.64 12.24 10.46
C SER A 60 15.45 11.48 11.06
N GLY A 61 14.91 11.96 12.19
CA GLY A 61 13.74 11.34 12.81
C GLY A 61 12.53 11.31 11.86
N LEU A 62 12.33 12.36 11.06
CA LEU A 62 11.24 12.44 10.10
C LEU A 62 11.41 11.44 8.95
N ASP A 63 12.63 11.25 8.47
CA ASP A 63 12.92 10.33 7.37
C ASP A 63 12.69 8.88 7.79
N ARG A 64 13.10 8.52 9.02
CA ARG A 64 12.79 7.21 9.61
C ARG A 64 11.30 7.02 9.78
N TRP A 65 10.57 8.05 10.20
CA TRP A 65 9.12 7.98 10.33
C TRP A 65 8.43 7.69 8.99
N LYS A 66 8.85 8.32 7.89
CA LYS A 66 8.32 8.03 6.55
C LYS A 66 8.52 6.56 6.16
N ILE A 67 9.72 6.03 6.40
CA ILE A 67 10.02 4.61 6.13
C ILE A 67 9.13 3.71 7.00
N ILE A 68 9.01 3.99 8.29
CA ILE A 68 8.18 3.22 9.22
C ILE A 68 6.70 3.27 8.80
N ASP A 69 6.18 4.42 8.35
CA ASP A 69 4.80 4.51 7.87
C ASP A 69 4.57 3.65 6.62
N ASN A 70 5.51 3.63 5.67
CA ASN A 70 5.42 2.74 4.50
C ASN A 70 5.38 1.26 4.91
N LEU A 71 6.27 0.84 5.82
CA LEU A 71 6.28 -0.53 6.34
C LEU A 71 4.95 -0.86 7.04
N ARG A 72 4.47 0.04 7.91
CA ARG A 72 3.18 -0.09 8.59
C ARG A 72 2.02 -0.22 7.60
N ARG A 73 2.01 0.59 6.53
CA ARG A 73 0.98 0.56 5.49
C ARG A 73 0.91 -0.79 4.79
N SER A 74 2.07 -1.39 4.48
CA SER A 74 2.11 -2.74 3.88
C SER A 74 1.59 -3.86 4.80
N LEU A 75 1.61 -3.65 6.11
CA LEU A 75 1.12 -4.62 7.10
C LEU A 75 -0.39 -4.51 7.37
N LEU A 76 -1.07 -3.49 6.84
CA LEU A 76 -2.48 -3.24 7.12
C LEU A 76 -3.37 -4.41 6.70
N ALA A 77 -3.24 -4.90 5.47
CA ALA A 77 -4.02 -6.03 4.97
C ALA A 77 -3.77 -7.32 5.78
N PRO A 78 -2.50 -7.75 5.98
CA PRO A 78 -2.20 -8.88 6.87
C PRO A 78 -2.75 -8.72 8.29
N ALA A 79 -2.60 -7.54 8.90
CA ALA A 79 -3.09 -7.28 10.24
C ALA A 79 -4.62 -7.37 10.32
N LEU A 80 -5.32 -6.85 9.31
CA LEU A 80 -6.78 -6.91 9.25
C LEU A 80 -7.29 -8.34 9.05
N LEU A 81 -6.64 -9.13 8.20
CA LEU A 81 -6.97 -10.55 8.03
C LEU A 81 -6.71 -11.34 9.33
N MET A 82 -5.56 -11.10 9.99
CA MET A 82 -5.25 -11.72 11.28
C MET A 82 -6.26 -11.32 12.36
N PHE A 83 -6.68 -10.06 12.38
CA PHE A 83 -7.73 -9.58 13.29
C PHE A 83 -9.07 -10.28 13.03
N PHE A 84 -9.47 -10.41 11.77
CA PHE A 84 -10.70 -11.10 11.40
C PHE A 84 -10.68 -12.58 11.80
N VAL A 85 -9.59 -13.29 11.47
CA VAL A 85 -9.42 -14.71 11.81
C VAL A 85 -9.32 -14.90 13.33
N GLY A 86 -8.58 -14.04 14.03
CA GLY A 86 -8.46 -14.05 15.48
C GLY A 86 -9.80 -13.80 16.17
N GLY A 87 -10.61 -12.88 15.64
CA GLY A 87 -11.97 -12.61 16.08
C GLY A 87 -12.88 -13.84 16.00
N TRP A 88 -12.77 -14.61 14.92
CA TRP A 88 -13.57 -15.82 14.72
C TRP A 88 -13.09 -17.03 15.52
N MET A 89 -11.78 -17.19 15.69
CA MET A 89 -11.20 -18.45 16.19
C MET A 89 -10.69 -18.38 17.63
N VAL A 90 -10.33 -17.20 18.13
CA VAL A 90 -9.55 -17.06 19.38
C VAL A 90 -10.22 -16.12 20.37
N LEU A 91 -10.75 -15.00 19.90
CA LEU A 91 -11.27 -13.94 20.77
C LEU A 91 -12.67 -14.27 21.32
N PRO A 92 -12.95 -13.95 22.59
CA PRO A 92 -14.29 -14.11 23.14
C PRO A 92 -15.29 -13.14 22.49
N GLY A 93 -16.56 -13.51 22.45
CA GLY A 93 -17.64 -12.67 21.93
C GLY A 93 -18.27 -13.21 20.65
N SER A 94 -19.11 -12.39 20.00
CA SER A 94 -19.81 -12.79 18.78
C SER A 94 -18.92 -12.58 17.55
N ALA A 95 -18.77 -13.63 16.74
CA ALA A 95 -18.06 -13.59 15.46
C ALA A 95 -18.56 -12.46 14.54
N TRP A 96 -19.86 -12.13 14.60
CA TRP A 96 -20.45 -11.03 13.84
C TRP A 96 -19.93 -9.66 14.24
N ILE A 97 -19.62 -9.43 15.52
CA ILE A 97 -19.04 -8.17 15.99
C ILE A 97 -17.64 -8.01 15.39
N TRP A 98 -16.85 -9.08 15.39
CA TRP A 98 -15.51 -9.06 14.79
C TRP A 98 -15.56 -8.85 13.28
N THR A 99 -16.50 -9.48 12.59
CA THR A 99 -16.76 -9.22 11.16
C THR A 99 -17.08 -7.76 10.90
N LEU A 100 -17.98 -7.16 11.70
CA LEU A 100 -18.37 -5.76 11.55
C LEU A 100 -17.18 -4.82 11.79
N LEU A 101 -16.40 -5.06 12.84
CA LEU A 101 -15.21 -4.25 13.16
C LEU A 101 -14.14 -4.36 12.07
N ALA A 102 -13.88 -5.57 11.56
CA ALA A 102 -12.92 -5.78 10.49
C ALA A 102 -13.38 -5.12 9.17
N ALA A 103 -14.66 -5.23 8.84
CA ALA A 103 -15.24 -4.57 7.67
C ALA A 103 -15.23 -3.03 7.81
N ALA A 104 -15.46 -2.50 9.01
CA ALA A 104 -15.47 -1.06 9.26
C ALA A 104 -14.06 -0.43 9.26
N ALA A 105 -13.01 -1.19 9.63
CA ALA A 105 -11.67 -0.65 9.82
C ALA A 105 -11.05 0.04 8.58
N PRO A 106 -11.15 -0.50 7.34
CA PRO A 106 -10.73 0.22 6.13
C PRO A 106 -11.51 1.51 5.88
N GLY A 107 -12.71 1.62 6.44
CA GLY A 107 -13.55 2.81 6.36
C GLY A 107 -13.03 4.00 7.15
N ALA A 108 -11.92 3.88 7.89
CA ALA A 108 -11.31 5.01 8.62
C ALA A 108 -10.95 6.19 7.70
N TYR A 109 -10.68 5.97 6.41
CA TYR A 109 -10.47 7.05 5.44
C TYR A 109 -11.71 7.93 5.23
N LEU A 110 -12.92 7.42 5.52
CA LEU A 110 -14.16 8.18 5.48
C LEU A 110 -14.23 9.26 6.57
N ILE A 111 -13.41 9.15 7.62
CA ILE A 111 -13.37 10.13 8.73
C ILE A 111 -12.87 11.50 8.23
N GLY A 112 -11.93 11.53 7.29
CA GLY A 112 -11.43 12.78 6.69
C GLY A 112 -12.48 13.51 5.88
N GLU A 113 -13.33 12.77 5.16
CA GLU A 113 -14.47 13.30 4.39
C GLU A 113 -15.58 13.79 5.31
N ILE A 114 -15.89 13.05 6.38
CA ILE A 114 -16.85 13.47 7.41
C ILE A 114 -16.38 14.78 8.05
N HIS A 115 -15.09 14.90 8.38
CA HIS A 115 -14.52 16.13 8.90
C HIS A 115 -14.65 17.28 7.89
N ALA A 116 -14.28 17.08 6.63
CA ALA A 116 -14.39 18.10 5.57
C ALA A 116 -15.84 18.56 5.34
N PHE A 117 -16.80 17.64 5.45
CA PHE A 117 -18.23 17.92 5.39
C PHE A 117 -18.70 18.75 6.59
N LEU A 118 -18.29 18.38 7.81
CA LEU A 118 -18.67 19.05 9.06
C LEU A 118 -18.05 20.44 9.21
N THR A 119 -16.82 20.66 8.72
CA THR A 119 -16.14 21.96 8.80
C THR A 119 -16.51 22.92 7.66
N GLY A 120 -17.57 22.62 6.90
CA GLY A 120 -18.12 23.56 5.92
C GLY A 120 -17.27 23.76 4.66
N GLY A 121 -16.38 22.82 4.31
CA GLY A 121 -15.61 22.85 3.07
C GLY A 121 -16.46 22.76 1.79
N VAL A 122 -17.79 22.63 1.95
CA VAL A 122 -18.75 22.44 0.87
C VAL A 122 -19.20 23.79 0.28
N ARG A 123 -18.37 24.40 -0.58
CA ARG A 123 -18.84 25.44 -1.55
C ARG A 123 -20.00 24.90 -2.41
N HIS A 124 -21.01 25.75 -2.64
CA HIS A 124 -22.33 25.45 -3.23
C HIS A 124 -22.39 24.71 -4.61
N GLY A 125 -21.26 24.39 -5.25
CA GLY A 125 -21.18 23.57 -6.48
C GLY A 125 -20.95 22.07 -6.25
N LEU A 126 -20.95 21.61 -5.00
CA LEU A 126 -20.42 20.30 -4.58
C LEU A 126 -21.43 19.16 -4.42
N LEU A 127 -22.74 19.40 -4.57
CA LEU A 127 -23.76 18.35 -4.40
C LEU A 127 -23.70 17.29 -5.53
N SER A 128 -23.44 17.70 -6.76
CA SER A 128 -23.23 16.76 -7.89
C SER A 128 -21.94 15.95 -7.76
N GLY A 129 -20.87 16.56 -7.24
CA GLY A 129 -19.62 15.88 -6.96
C GLY A 129 -19.64 15.00 -5.71
N ALA A 130 -20.53 15.25 -4.75
CA ALA A 130 -20.59 14.52 -3.48
C ALA A 130 -21.01 13.06 -3.69
N ALA A 131 -22.01 12.81 -4.55
CA ALA A 131 -22.43 11.46 -4.88
C ALA A 131 -21.31 10.66 -5.57
N LEU A 132 -20.62 11.26 -6.54
CA LEU A 132 -19.49 10.61 -7.23
C LEU A 132 -18.33 10.31 -6.28
N ARG A 133 -18.00 11.25 -5.37
CA ARG A 133 -17.00 11.02 -4.33
C ARG A 133 -17.42 9.89 -3.39
N LEU A 134 -18.67 9.86 -2.95
CA LEU A 134 -19.17 8.79 -2.08
C LEU A 134 -19.06 7.44 -2.79
N LEU A 135 -19.46 7.36 -4.06
CA LEU A 135 -19.34 6.15 -4.87
C LEU A 135 -17.88 5.69 -5.02
N ASP A 136 -16.93 6.60 -5.25
CA ASP A 136 -15.49 6.27 -5.31
C ASP A 136 -15.01 5.70 -3.97
N HIS A 137 -15.37 6.35 -2.85
CA HIS A 137 -15.00 5.87 -1.51
C HIS A 137 -15.61 4.51 -1.18
N MET A 138 -16.89 4.31 -1.49
CA MET A 138 -17.57 3.02 -1.31
C MET A 138 -16.95 1.94 -2.19
N GLY A 139 -16.60 2.27 -3.44
CA GLY A 139 -15.89 1.40 -4.36
C GLY A 139 -14.54 0.97 -3.81
N ARG A 140 -13.72 1.92 -3.34
CA ARG A 140 -12.42 1.63 -2.71
C ARG A 140 -12.54 0.76 -1.46
N TRP A 141 -13.52 1.07 -0.60
CA TRP A 141 -13.81 0.28 0.59
C TRP A 141 -14.20 -1.16 0.21
N PHE A 142 -15.13 -1.31 -0.73
CA PHE A 142 -15.57 -2.62 -1.22
C PHE A 142 -14.41 -3.42 -1.80
N LEU A 143 -13.58 -2.81 -2.66
CA LEU A 143 -12.41 -3.46 -3.25
C LEU A 143 -11.39 -3.88 -2.18
N THR A 144 -11.17 -3.05 -1.16
CA THR A 144 -10.26 -3.38 -0.04
C THR A 144 -10.75 -4.62 0.72
N VAL A 145 -12.05 -4.73 0.95
CA VAL A 145 -12.64 -5.91 1.60
C VAL A 145 -12.61 -7.13 0.68
N ALA A 146 -13.00 -6.96 -0.59
CA ALA A 146 -13.07 -8.04 -1.58
C ALA A 146 -11.69 -8.66 -1.87
N PHE A 147 -10.65 -7.84 -1.95
CA PHE A 147 -9.28 -8.29 -2.24
C PHE A 147 -8.41 -8.49 -0.99
N LEU A 148 -8.97 -8.40 0.22
CA LEU A 148 -8.22 -8.48 1.47
C LEU A 148 -7.28 -9.70 1.55
N ILE A 149 -7.79 -10.87 1.17
CA ILE A 149 -7.00 -12.12 1.17
C ILE A 149 -5.85 -12.01 0.15
N SER A 150 -6.15 -11.57 -1.06
CA SER A 150 -5.16 -11.46 -2.14
C SER A 150 -4.07 -10.44 -1.79
N ASP A 151 -4.44 -9.24 -1.35
CA ASP A 151 -3.52 -8.19 -0.92
C ASP A 151 -2.65 -8.66 0.27
N THR A 152 -3.23 -9.45 1.19
CA THR A 152 -2.49 -10.06 2.30
C THR A 152 -1.43 -11.04 1.79
N LEU A 153 -1.79 -11.96 0.89
CA LEU A 153 -0.86 -12.96 0.35
C LEU A 153 0.26 -12.30 -0.45
N ILE A 154 -0.06 -11.29 -1.27
CA ILE A 154 0.91 -10.51 -2.04
C ILE A 154 1.88 -9.79 -1.10
N SER A 155 1.35 -9.12 -0.07
CA SER A 155 2.15 -8.38 0.90
C SER A 155 3.05 -9.32 1.70
N LEU A 156 2.51 -10.45 2.19
CA LEU A 156 3.30 -11.43 2.93
C LEU A 156 4.40 -12.08 2.08
N ASP A 157 4.12 -12.48 0.83
CA ASP A 157 5.19 -13.00 -0.05
C ASP A 157 6.27 -11.95 -0.28
N ALA A 158 5.90 -10.71 -0.58
CA ALA A 158 6.85 -9.62 -0.76
C ALA A 158 7.73 -9.40 0.49
N ILE A 159 7.11 -9.32 1.67
CA ILE A 159 7.79 -9.11 2.95
C ILE A 159 8.74 -10.26 3.26
N LEU A 160 8.22 -11.50 3.27
CA LEU A 160 9.00 -12.69 3.64
C LEU A 160 10.15 -12.91 2.67
N ARG A 161 9.92 -12.75 1.36
CA ARG A 161 10.95 -12.87 0.32
C ARG A 161 12.05 -11.81 0.50
N THR A 162 11.69 -10.56 0.82
CA THR A 162 12.67 -9.50 1.06
C THR A 162 13.45 -9.74 2.35
N LEU A 163 12.79 -10.08 3.45
CA LEU A 163 13.44 -10.39 4.73
C LEU A 163 14.40 -11.57 4.60
N TRP A 164 13.99 -12.64 3.91
CA TRP A 164 14.85 -13.78 3.60
C TRP A 164 16.08 -13.36 2.79
N ARG A 165 15.88 -12.53 1.76
CA ARG A 165 16.97 -12.04 0.91
C ARG A 165 17.94 -11.14 1.65
N LEU A 166 17.47 -10.25 2.52
CA LEU A 166 18.31 -9.36 3.32
C LEU A 166 19.10 -10.13 4.41
N SER A 167 18.46 -11.11 5.04
CA SER A 167 19.04 -11.83 6.19
C SER A 167 20.01 -12.93 5.76
N PHE A 168 19.67 -13.71 4.73
CA PHE A 168 20.42 -14.91 4.35
C PHE A 168 21.08 -14.82 2.99
N SER A 169 20.31 -14.51 1.93
CA SER A 169 20.80 -14.63 0.56
C SER A 169 21.87 -13.59 0.22
N ARG A 170 21.61 -12.32 0.57
CA ARG A 170 22.34 -11.12 0.11
C ARG A 170 22.69 -11.09 -1.40
N ARG A 171 22.06 -11.95 -2.21
CA ARG A 171 22.23 -12.11 -3.67
C ARG A 171 20.91 -11.79 -4.38
N ASN A 172 21.00 -11.24 -5.58
CA ASN A 172 19.88 -10.94 -6.48
C ASN A 172 18.84 -9.96 -5.92
N LEU A 173 19.27 -8.90 -5.23
CA LEU A 173 18.38 -7.80 -4.80
C LEU A 173 17.72 -7.05 -5.98
N LEU A 174 18.13 -7.35 -7.22
CA LEU A 174 17.72 -6.72 -8.47
C LEU A 174 16.95 -7.62 -9.46
N GLU A 175 16.62 -8.87 -9.12
CA GLU A 175 15.91 -9.73 -10.08
C GLU A 175 14.46 -9.22 -10.31
N TRP A 176 14.34 -8.38 -11.33
CA TRP A 176 13.11 -8.03 -11.99
C TRP A 176 12.82 -9.05 -13.09
N ARG A 177 11.64 -9.67 -13.01
CA ARG A 177 10.84 -9.83 -14.22
C ARG A 177 10.25 -8.45 -14.51
N SER A 178 10.76 -7.78 -15.53
CA SER A 178 10.14 -6.56 -16.03
C SER A 178 8.72 -6.90 -16.49
N ALA A 179 7.74 -6.03 -16.22
CA ALA A 179 6.39 -6.18 -16.75
C ALA A 179 6.42 -6.35 -18.29
N ALA A 180 7.39 -5.72 -18.96
CA ALA A 180 7.68 -5.90 -20.38
C ALA A 180 7.95 -7.37 -20.78
N HIS A 181 8.58 -8.18 -19.91
CA HIS A 181 8.84 -9.60 -20.19
C HIS A 181 7.61 -10.48 -19.96
N VAL A 182 6.70 -10.11 -19.04
CA VAL A 182 5.45 -10.85 -18.83
C VAL A 182 4.46 -10.55 -19.95
N THR A 183 4.34 -9.28 -20.38
CA THR A 183 3.51 -8.90 -21.53
C THR A 183 4.02 -9.53 -22.83
N ALA A 184 5.34 -9.66 -23.01
CA ALA A 184 5.91 -10.36 -24.15
C ALA A 184 5.59 -11.87 -24.14
N ILE A 185 5.65 -12.54 -22.97
CA ILE A 185 5.34 -13.98 -22.86
C ILE A 185 3.83 -14.27 -23.05
N VAL A 186 2.95 -13.36 -22.63
CA VAL A 186 1.50 -13.50 -22.82
C VAL A 186 1.12 -13.27 -24.29
N LYS A 187 1.79 -12.35 -24.97
CA LYS A 187 1.53 -12.02 -26.39
C LYS A 187 2.11 -13.05 -27.38
N ASP A 188 3.11 -13.83 -26.96
CA ASP A 188 3.73 -14.90 -27.78
C ASP A 188 3.01 -16.25 -27.65
N ARG A 189 1.97 -16.33 -26.79
CA ARG A 189 1.14 -17.52 -26.57
C ARG A 189 -0.32 -17.38 -27.03
N SER A 190 -0.64 -16.28 -27.70
CA SER A 190 -1.91 -16.00 -28.39
C SER A 190 -1.68 -15.97 -29.89
#